data_AF-A0A7J0D558-F1
#
_entry.id   AF-A0A7J0D558-F1
#
_cell.length_a   1.000
_cell.length_b   1.000
_cell.length_c   1.000
_cell.angle_alpha   90.00
_cell.angle_beta   90.00
_cell.angle_gamma   90.00
#
_symmetry.space_group_name_H-M   'P 1'
#
loop_
_entity.id
_entity.type
_entity.pdbx_description
1 polymer ?
#
loop_
_entity_poly.entity_id
_entity_poly.type
_entity_poly.pdbx_seq_one_letter_code
_entity_poly.pdbx_strand_id
1 'polypeptide(L)' 'MLLTDGVVEGPSLLIEDGLDRVRQLVGAHAGASADELADGVLGAAELTGHEDDAAVLVLRHAPARAR' A
#
# COMPACT_ATOMS: atom_id res chain seq x y z
N MET A 1 -3.30 -1.73 7.91
CA MET A 1 -2.29 -1.98 6.86
C MET A 1 -0.95 -1.56 7.42
N LEU A 2 0.09 -2.33 7.12
CA LEU A 2 1.48 -2.03 7.46
C LEU A 2 2.30 -2.09 6.17
N LEU A 3 3.36 -1.29 6.06
CA LEU A 3 4.24 -1.22 4.90
C LEU A 3 5.69 -1.00 5.36
N THR A 4 6.65 -1.35 4.50
CA THR A 4 8.07 -0.97 4.66
C THR A 4 8.33 0.40 4.03
N ASP A 5 9.44 1.03 4.42
CA ASP A 5 9.94 2.28 3.83
C ASP A 5 10.16 2.17 2.32
N GLY A 6 10.63 1.02 1.83
CA GLY A 6 10.69 0.68 0.40
C GLY A 6 9.33 0.62 -0.34
N VAL A 7 8.23 1.05 0.27
CA VAL A 7 6.95 1.30 -0.43
C VAL A 7 6.69 2.81 -0.62
N VAL A 8 7.27 3.66 0.23
CA VAL A 8 6.98 5.09 0.31
C VAL A 8 8.21 5.98 0.09
N GLU A 9 9.41 5.41 0.12
CA GLU A 9 10.68 6.10 -0.09
C GLU A 9 11.43 5.49 -1.28
N GLY A 10 12.14 6.32 -2.03
CA GLY A 10 13.01 5.88 -3.12
C GLY A 10 13.99 6.97 -3.54
N PRO A 11 14.97 6.65 -4.40
CA PRO A 11 16.05 7.60 -4.75
C PRO A 11 15.54 8.93 -5.34
N SER A 12 14.35 8.91 -5.94
CA SER A 12 13.70 10.08 -6.54
C SER A 12 12.32 10.39 -5.94
N LEU A 13 11.95 9.75 -4.83
CA LEU A 13 10.64 9.91 -4.20
C LEU A 13 10.81 10.35 -2.74
N LEU A 14 10.23 11.50 -2.40
CA LEU A 14 10.14 11.96 -1.02
C LEU A 14 9.09 11.14 -0.25
N ILE A 15 9.35 10.87 1.02
CA ILE A 15 8.48 10.07 1.89
C ILE A 15 7.04 10.63 1.93
N GLU A 16 6.89 11.95 1.91
CA GLU A 16 5.61 12.64 1.96
C GLU A 16 4.79 12.36 0.69
N ASP A 17 5.42 12.41 -0.48
CA ASP A 17 4.78 12.14 -1.76
C ASP A 17 4.35 10.66 -1.85
N GLY A 18 5.18 9.74 -1.36
CA GLY A 18 4.86 8.33 -1.26
C GLY A 18 3.66 8.06 -0.34
N LEU A 19 3.64 8.68 0.84
CA LEU A 19 2.52 8.57 1.79
C LEU A 19 1.22 9.13 1.21
N ASP A 20 1.27 10.26 0.52
CA ASP A 20 0.10 10.86 -0.13
C ASP A 20 -0.44 9.95 -1.25
N ARG A 21 0.44 9.31 -2.02
CA ARG A 21 0.05 8.34 -3.05
C ARG A 21 -0.63 7.11 -2.44
N VAL A 22 -0.06 6.54 -1.37
CA VAL A 22 -0.66 5.42 -0.64
C VAL A 22 -2.02 5.82 -0.08
N ARG A 23 -2.15 7.02 0.49
CA ARG A 23 -3.43 7.53 1.02
C ARG A 23 -4.50 7.60 -0.07
N GLN A 24 -4.16 8.11 -1.25
CA GLN A 24 -5.10 8.15 -2.38
C GLN A 24 -5.51 6.75 -2.84
N LEU A 25 -4.56 5.81 -2.93
CA LEU A 25 -4.84 4.42 -3.32
C LEU A 25 -5.76 3.74 -2.33
N VAL A 26 -5.47 3.83 -1.03
CA VAL A 26 -6.31 3.26 0.04
C VAL A 26 -7.72 3.86 -0.01
N GLY A 27 -7.83 5.18 -0.22
CA GLY A 27 -9.12 5.85 -0.37
C GLY A 27 -9.92 5.34 -1.56
N ALA A 28 -9.29 5.19 -2.73
CA ALA A 28 -9.93 4.67 -3.93
C ALA A 28 -10.36 3.20 -3.81
N HIS A 29 -9.64 2.41 -3.00
CA HIS A 29 -9.83 0.96 -2.86
C HIS A 29 -10.47 0.57 -1.51
N ALA A 30 -11.19 1.48 -0.86
CA ALA A 30 -11.84 1.21 0.43
C ALA A 30 -12.80 -0.01 0.38
N GLY A 31 -13.43 -0.26 -0.77
CA GLY A 31 -14.30 -1.41 -1.01
C GLY A 31 -13.64 -2.65 -1.62
N ALA A 32 -12.38 -2.54 -2.07
CA ALA A 32 -11.65 -3.63 -2.73
C ALA A 32 -11.34 -4.79 -1.77
N SER A 33 -10.91 -5.94 -2.27
CA SER A 33 -10.38 -7.01 -1.43
C SER A 33 -9.03 -6.62 -0.78
N ALA A 34 -8.50 -7.48 0.08
CA ALA A 34 -7.20 -7.21 0.72
C ALA A 34 -6.05 -7.38 -0.28
N ASP A 35 -6.14 -8.37 -1.15
CA ASP A 35 -5.23 -8.67 -2.25
C ASP A 35 -5.23 -7.55 -3.31
N GLU A 36 -6.39 -7.09 -3.78
CA GLU A 36 -6.48 -5.98 -4.73
C GLU A 36 -5.81 -4.70 -4.19
N LEU A 37 -6.00 -4.41 -2.90
CA LEU A 37 -5.35 -3.25 -2.27
C LEU A 37 -3.84 -3.46 -2.13
N ALA A 38 -3.38 -4.67 -1.79
CA ALA A 38 -1.97 -4.99 -1.68
C ALA A 38 -1.26 -4.84 -3.03
N ASP A 39 -1.83 -5.40 -4.09
CA ASP A 39 -1.31 -5.31 -5.46
C ASP A 39 -1.25 -3.86 -5.94
N GLY A 40 -2.30 -3.07 -5.67
CA GLY A 40 -2.33 -1.66 -6.04
C GLY A 40 -1.26 -0.82 -5.35
N VAL A 41 -0.97 -1.12 -4.08
CA VAL A 41 0.08 -0.43 -3.31
C VAL A 41 1.47 -0.86 -3.76
N LEU A 42 1.72 -2.16 -3.91
CA LEU A 42 3.01 -2.69 -4.38
C LEU A 42 3.34 -2.25 -5.83
N GLY A 43 2.35 -2.26 -6.73
CA GLY A 43 2.56 -1.79 -8.10
C GLY A 43 2.84 -0.28 -8.20
N ALA A 44 2.30 0.52 -7.28
CA ALA A 44 2.64 1.94 -7.20
C ALA A 44 4.08 2.15 -6.70
N ALA A 45 4.56 1.25 -5.85
CA ALA A 45 5.94 1.21 -5.41
C ALA A 45 6.90 0.83 -6.57
N GLU A 46 6.60 -0.12 -7.45
CA GLU A 46 7.51 -0.44 -8.58
C GLU A 46 7.85 0.77 -9.49
N LEU A 47 6.99 1.79 -9.55
CA LEU A 47 7.19 3.00 -10.35
C LEU A 47 8.23 3.98 -9.78
N THR A 48 8.76 3.75 -8.58
CA THR A 48 9.65 4.68 -7.87
C THR A 48 11.14 4.37 -8.08
N GLY A 49 11.46 3.23 -8.71
CA GLY A 49 12.83 2.83 -9.03
C GLY A 49 13.61 2.22 -7.85
N HIS A 50 12.95 1.38 -7.05
CA HIS A 50 13.50 0.83 -5.81
C HIS A 50 14.90 0.21 -5.94
N GLU A 51 15.82 0.69 -5.09
CA GLU A 51 17.06 0.01 -4.72
C GLU A 51 16.86 -0.94 -3.51
N ASP A 52 15.69 -0.89 -2.84
CA ASP A 52 15.42 -1.55 -1.54
C ASP A 52 14.18 -2.47 -1.58
N ASP A 53 14.05 -3.38 -0.61
CA ASP A 53 12.95 -4.36 -0.57
C ASP A 53 11.58 -3.73 -0.19
N ALA A 54 10.59 -3.89 -1.06
CA ALA A 54 9.23 -3.38 -0.86
C ALA A 54 8.27 -4.45 -0.33
N ALA A 55 7.56 -4.18 0.78
CA ALA A 55 6.56 -5.09 1.32
C ALA A 55 5.34 -4.37 1.93
N VAL A 56 4.16 -4.98 1.78
CA VAL A 56 2.90 -4.50 2.36
C VAL A 56 2.11 -5.66 3.01
N LEU A 57 1.50 -5.39 4.16
CA LEU A 57 0.56 -6.28 4.84
C LEU A 57 -0.81 -5.62 4.95
N VAL A 58 -1.79 -6.17 4.23
CA VAL A 58 -3.19 -5.73 4.27
C VAL A 58 -4.01 -6.70 5.11
N LEU A 59 -4.72 -6.17 6.10
CA LEU A 59 -5.66 -6.91 6.94
C LEU A 59 -7.02 -6.26 6.80
N ARG A 60 -8.05 -7.08 6.53
CA ARG A 60 -9.45 -6.67 6.53
C ARG A 60 -10.20 -7.40 7.61
N HIS A 61 -10.98 -6.66 8.40
CA HIS A 61 -11.85 -7.23 9.40
C HIS A 61 -13.25 -7.39 8.79
N ALA A 62 -13.69 -8.64 8.61
CA ALA A 62 -15.08 -8.91 8.32
C ALA A 62 -15.90 -8.81 9.62
N PRO A 63 -17.18 -8.41 9.57
CA PRO A 63 -18.05 -8.56 10.73
C PRO A 63 -18.06 -10.04 11.14
N ALA A 64 -17.96 -10.29 12.45
CA ALA A 64 -18.10 -11.65 12.97
C ALA A 64 -19.47 -12.18 12.55
N ARG A 65 -19.52 -13.33 11.85
CA ARG A 65 -20.79 -14.02 11.61
C ARG A 65 -21.37 -14.38 12.98
N ALA A 66 -22.51 -13.79 13.33
CA ALA A 66 -23.31 -14.25 14.46
C ALA A 66 -23.62 -15.74 14.20
N ARG A 67 -23.24 -16.59 15.16
CA ARG A 67 -23.55 -18.02 15.16
C ARG A 67 -24.98 -18.25 15.62
#